data_AF-A0A1X1WMY2-F1
#
_entry.id   AF-A0A1X1WMY2-F1
#
_cell.length_a   1.000
_cell.length_b   1.000
_cell.length_c   1.000
_cell.angle_alpha   90.00
_cell.angle_beta   90.00
_cell.angle_gamma   90.00
#
_symmetry.space_group_name_H-M   'P 1'
#
loop_
_entity.id
_entity.type
_entity.pdbx_description
1 polymer ?
#
loop_
_entity_poly.entity_id
_entity_poly.type
_entity_poly.pdbx_seq_one_letter_code
_entity_poly.pdbx_strand_id
1 'polypeptide(L)'
;MNRAERLWSLRDGVLAWLYELRIEGTAIAEAKPAAFMEVASWSDTEVTREELSAALQWLIQEGYVDGTGTMQRIVLRPHLTPYGEKYAASGKSVRDLPGIAEVQSPYLHIEGSSGVAIAVNSHGAIQTVNVERAIKQARNLADEIEQALPTVTDAEVRAHAEDLVSAIRGESNAASPSPGRFKTLATTAMTAIATAAGTEAGKAIIEAALPLVS
;
A
#
# COMPACT_ATOMS: atom_id res chain seq x y z
N MET A 1 38.28 -1.88 -13.85
CA MET A 1 36.94 -1.71 -13.27
C MET A 1 36.90 -0.40 -12.50
N ASN A 2 35.85 0.42 -12.64
CA ASN A 2 35.70 1.63 -11.81
C ASN A 2 35.14 1.27 -10.42
N ARG A 3 35.20 2.20 -9.45
CA ARG A 3 34.78 1.94 -8.06
C ARG A 3 33.31 1.54 -7.94
N ALA A 4 32.44 2.10 -8.77
CA ALA A 4 31.01 1.81 -8.73
C ALA A 4 30.71 0.40 -9.26
N GLU A 5 31.31 0.03 -10.39
CA GLU A 5 31.23 -1.32 -10.96
C GLU A 5 31.76 -2.38 -9.99
N ARG A 6 32.85 -2.06 -9.26
CA ARG A 6 33.40 -2.96 -8.24
C ARG A 6 32.40 -3.23 -7.12
N LEU A 7 31.74 -2.19 -6.60
CA LEU A 7 30.75 -2.35 -5.54
C LEU A 7 29.50 -3.13 -6.00
N TRP A 8 29.05 -2.91 -7.24
CA TRP A 8 27.94 -3.68 -7.80
C TRP A 8 28.30 -5.16 -7.96
N SER A 9 29.48 -5.44 -8.52
CA SER A 9 29.97 -6.82 -8.67
C SER A 9 30.12 -7.51 -7.31
N LEU A 10 30.55 -6.77 -6.26
CA LEU A 10 30.63 -7.30 -4.90
C LEU A 10 29.25 -7.66 -4.34
N ARG A 11 28.22 -6.86 -4.60
CA ARG A 11 26.85 -7.17 -4.13
C ARG A 11 26.32 -8.43 -4.79
N ASP A 12 26.51 -8.56 -6.11
CA ASP A 12 26.12 -9.77 -6.85
C ASP A 12 26.87 -11.00 -6.33
N GLY A 13 28.19 -10.87 -6.16
CA GLY A 13 29.02 -11.95 -5.62
C GLY A 13 28.60 -12.37 -4.21
N VAL A 14 28.33 -11.41 -3.32
CA VAL A 14 27.88 -11.70 -1.95
C VAL A 14 26.53 -12.40 -1.95
N LEU A 15 25.61 -11.97 -2.81
CA LEU A 15 24.30 -12.59 -2.93
C LEU A 15 24.42 -14.06 -3.40
N ALA A 16 25.23 -14.31 -4.43
CA ALA A 16 25.50 -15.66 -4.92
C ALA A 16 26.19 -16.52 -3.86
N TRP A 17 27.17 -15.97 -3.14
CA TRP A 17 27.86 -16.67 -2.07
C TRP A 17 26.93 -17.09 -0.93
N LEU A 18 26.04 -16.20 -0.47
CA LEU A 18 25.04 -16.54 0.56
C LEU A 18 24.02 -17.58 0.07
N TYR A 19 23.76 -17.64 -1.23
CA TYR A 19 22.89 -18.63 -1.84
C TYR A 19 23.53 -20.03 -1.85
N GLU A 20 24.82 -20.13 -2.19
CA GLU A 20 25.57 -21.39 -2.09
C GLU A 20 25.62 -21.89 -0.65
N LEU A 21 25.95 -21.02 0.31
CA LEU A 21 25.93 -21.38 1.74
C LEU A 21 24.56 -21.91 2.18
N ARG A 22 23.47 -21.35 1.64
CA ARG A 22 22.10 -21.81 1.91
C ARG A 22 21.85 -23.20 1.33
N ILE A 23 22.29 -23.47 0.10
CA ILE A 23 22.18 -24.79 -0.55
C ILE A 23 22.95 -25.85 0.24
N GLU A 24 24.15 -25.51 0.71
CA GLU A 24 24.99 -26.38 1.53
C GLU A 24 24.47 -26.56 2.97
N GLY A 25 23.49 -25.75 3.40
CA GLY A 25 22.99 -25.74 4.78
C GLY A 25 23.97 -25.13 5.79
N THR A 26 24.96 -24.38 5.31
CA THR A 26 26.02 -23.77 6.11
C THR A 26 25.59 -22.39 6.62
N ALA A 27 25.64 -22.19 7.93
CA ALA A 27 25.42 -20.88 8.55
C ALA A 27 26.76 -20.25 8.98
N ILE A 28 26.94 -18.96 8.68
CA ILE A 28 28.15 -18.22 9.06
C ILE A 28 27.84 -17.23 10.19
N ALA A 29 28.77 -17.08 11.13
CA ALA A 29 28.63 -16.12 12.23
C ALA A 29 28.94 -14.67 11.78
N GLU A 30 29.86 -14.51 10.85
CA GLU A 30 30.35 -13.25 10.31
C GLU A 30 30.78 -13.47 8.86
N ALA A 31 30.49 -12.50 7.98
CA ALA A 31 31.04 -12.50 6.64
C ALA A 31 32.49 -12.00 6.63
N LYS A 32 33.44 -12.90 6.32
CA LYS A 32 34.87 -12.58 6.25
C LYS A 32 35.34 -12.57 4.80
N PRO A 33 36.18 -11.59 4.38
CA PRO A 33 36.64 -11.52 3.00
C PRO A 33 37.34 -12.77 2.48
N ALA A 34 38.16 -13.44 3.30
CA ALA A 34 38.83 -14.68 2.90
C ALA A 34 37.83 -15.79 2.54
N ALA A 35 36.80 -16.01 3.37
CA ALA A 35 35.77 -17.01 3.13
C ALA A 35 34.92 -16.67 1.90
N PHE A 36 34.64 -15.39 1.68
CA PHE A 36 33.96 -14.91 0.48
C PHE A 36 34.81 -15.17 -0.78
N MET A 37 36.09 -14.77 -0.79
CA MET A 37 36.95 -14.89 -1.97
C MET A 37 37.23 -16.35 -2.35
N GLU A 38 37.32 -17.26 -1.37
CA GLU A 38 37.53 -18.69 -1.60
C GLU A 38 36.36 -19.33 -2.36
N VAL A 39 35.12 -18.99 -1.99
CA VAL A 39 33.92 -19.60 -2.56
C VAL A 39 33.43 -18.87 -3.81
N ALA A 40 33.50 -17.53 -3.82
CA ALA A 40 32.97 -16.71 -4.91
C ALA A 40 33.87 -16.67 -6.17
N SER A 41 35.00 -17.40 -6.18
CA SER A 41 35.99 -17.39 -7.28
C SER A 41 36.35 -15.97 -7.75
N TRP A 42 36.47 -15.04 -6.78
CA TRP A 42 36.65 -13.62 -7.04
C TRP A 42 38.03 -13.37 -7.68
N SER A 43 38.05 -12.96 -8.95
CA SER A 43 39.27 -12.89 -9.77
C SER A 43 39.99 -11.54 -9.73
N ASP A 44 39.53 -10.60 -8.92
CA ASP A 44 40.07 -9.23 -8.84
C ASP A 44 40.73 -8.96 -7.47
N THR A 45 41.48 -7.87 -7.40
CA THR A 45 42.19 -7.32 -6.23
C THR A 45 41.47 -7.58 -4.89
N GLU A 46 42.24 -7.95 -3.86
CA GLU A 46 41.79 -8.33 -2.50
C GLU A 46 40.59 -7.52 -2.00
N VAL A 47 39.54 -8.21 -1.52
CA VAL A 47 38.33 -7.58 -1.00
C VAL A 47 38.58 -7.14 0.44
N THR A 48 38.37 -5.86 0.74
CA THR A 48 38.52 -5.39 2.13
C THR A 48 37.29 -5.71 2.97
N ARG A 49 37.48 -5.69 4.29
CA ARG A 49 36.37 -5.85 5.24
C ARG A 49 35.32 -4.75 5.06
N GLU A 50 35.75 -3.52 4.80
CA GLU A 50 34.87 -2.37 4.60
C GLU A 50 34.02 -2.53 3.33
N GLU A 51 34.62 -3.00 2.23
CA GLU A 51 33.92 -3.25 0.97
C GLU A 51 32.83 -4.32 1.14
N LEU A 52 33.17 -5.44 1.77
CA LEU A 52 32.26 -6.54 2.04
C LEU A 52 31.11 -6.11 2.97
N SER A 53 31.44 -5.42 4.06
CA SER A 53 30.44 -4.86 4.98
C SER A 53 29.50 -3.87 4.29
N ALA A 54 30.01 -3.00 3.42
CA ALA A 54 29.19 -2.04 2.69
C ALA A 54 28.24 -2.72 1.69
N ALA A 55 28.69 -3.79 1.03
CA ALA A 55 27.85 -4.60 0.16
C ALA A 55 26.71 -5.27 0.95
N LEU A 56 27.01 -5.91 2.09
CA LEU A 56 26.02 -6.54 2.95
C LEU A 56 25.02 -5.55 3.53
N GLN A 57 25.47 -4.38 3.98
CA GLN A 57 24.58 -3.35 4.50
C GLN A 57 23.59 -2.88 3.43
N TRP A 58 24.05 -2.70 2.20
CA TRP A 58 23.16 -2.35 1.10
C TRP A 58 22.15 -3.46 0.82
N LEU A 59 22.59 -4.73 0.77
CA LEU A 59 21.69 -5.87 0.56
C LEU A 59 20.65 -6.03 1.68
N ILE A 60 20.99 -5.66 2.92
CA ILE A 60 20.05 -5.62 4.05
C ILE A 60 19.04 -4.48 3.87
N GLN A 61 19.50 -3.28 3.51
CA GLN A 61 18.62 -2.12 3.28
C GLN A 61 17.59 -2.40 2.19
N GLU A 62 17.97 -3.13 1.15
CA GLU A 62 17.10 -3.52 0.04
C GLU A 62 16.29 -4.80 0.30
N GLY A 63 16.47 -5.43 1.47
CA GLY A 63 15.68 -6.60 1.89
C GLY A 63 16.07 -7.94 1.25
N TYR A 64 17.18 -8.02 0.52
CA TYR A 64 17.70 -9.28 -0.02
C TYR A 64 18.33 -10.15 1.07
N VAL A 65 18.98 -9.54 2.05
CA VAL A 65 19.71 -10.21 3.13
C VAL A 65 19.15 -9.77 4.48
N ASP A 66 19.16 -10.65 5.46
CA ASP A 66 18.93 -10.33 6.87
C ASP A 66 20.16 -10.67 7.71
N GLY A 67 20.33 -9.98 8.83
CA GLY A 67 21.49 -10.09 9.70
C GLY A 67 21.55 -8.94 10.71
N THR A 68 22.35 -9.11 11.76
CA THR A 68 22.50 -8.10 12.82
C THR A 68 23.69 -7.21 12.55
N GLY A 69 23.45 -5.92 12.27
CA GLY A 69 24.51 -4.92 12.16
C GLY A 69 25.09 -4.55 13.54
N THR A 70 26.40 -4.38 13.62
CA THR A 70 27.10 -3.87 14.81
C THR A 70 27.48 -2.39 14.65
N MET A 71 27.79 -1.72 15.77
CA MET A 71 28.32 -0.35 15.74
C MET A 71 29.62 -0.20 14.95
N GLN A 72 30.38 -1.29 14.77
CA GLN A 72 31.60 -1.34 13.96
C GLN A 72 31.33 -1.60 12.47
N ARG A 73 30.05 -1.51 12.03
CA ARG A 73 29.63 -1.77 10.64
C ARG A 73 29.92 -3.20 10.17
N ILE A 74 29.98 -4.15 11.10
CA ILE A 74 30.08 -5.58 10.78
C ILE A 74 28.67 -6.16 10.76
N VAL A 75 28.38 -7.04 9.81
CA VAL A 75 27.12 -7.78 9.75
C VAL A 75 27.32 -9.18 10.31
N LEU A 76 26.59 -9.50 11.37
CA LEU A 76 26.59 -10.80 12.03
C LEU A 76 25.45 -11.66 11.50
N ARG A 77 25.72 -12.96 11.37
CA ARG A 77 24.77 -13.98 10.88
C ARG A 77 24.01 -13.57 9.62
N PRO A 78 24.70 -13.10 8.56
CA PRO A 78 24.05 -12.77 7.31
C PRO A 78 23.44 -14.03 6.70
N HIS A 79 22.18 -13.93 6.28
CA HIS A 79 21.46 -14.99 5.58
C HIS A 79 20.47 -14.38 4.59
N LEU A 80 20.09 -15.14 3.56
CA LEU A 80 19.12 -14.66 2.58
C LEU A 80 17.71 -14.60 3.19
N THR A 81 16.97 -13.55 2.84
CA THR A 81 15.52 -13.53 3.04
C THR A 81 14.84 -14.40 1.98
N PRO A 82 13.55 -14.76 2.13
CA PRO A 82 12.81 -15.44 1.07
C PRO A 82 12.80 -14.67 -0.26
N TYR A 83 12.88 -13.34 -0.21
CA TYR A 83 13.00 -12.49 -1.40
C TYR A 83 14.39 -12.59 -2.02
N GLY A 84 15.44 -12.48 -1.20
CA GLY A 84 16.83 -12.64 -1.65
C GLY A 84 17.12 -14.01 -2.26
N GLU A 85 16.56 -15.08 -1.69
CA GLU A 85 16.71 -16.45 -2.20
C GLU A 85 16.10 -16.59 -3.60
N LYS A 86 14.88 -16.09 -3.81
CA LYS A 86 14.24 -16.08 -5.14
C LYS A 86 15.03 -15.26 -6.15
N TYR A 87 15.59 -14.13 -5.72
CA TYR A 87 16.37 -13.26 -6.59
C TYR A 87 17.71 -13.89 -6.97
N ALA A 88 18.45 -14.44 -6.00
CA ALA A 88 19.70 -15.16 -6.21
C ALA A 88 19.51 -16.35 -7.17
N ALA A 89 18.45 -17.13 -6.97
CA ALA A 89 18.10 -18.24 -7.86
C ALA A 89 17.77 -17.80 -9.30
N SER A 90 17.36 -16.55 -9.51
CA SER A 90 17.05 -16.01 -10.85
C SER A 90 18.30 -15.67 -11.67
N GLY A 91 19.48 -15.60 -11.06
CA GLY A 91 20.74 -15.27 -11.72
C GLY A 91 20.84 -13.83 -12.23
N LYS A 92 19.92 -12.94 -11.85
CA LYS A 92 19.93 -11.52 -12.22
C LYS A 92 20.88 -10.72 -11.33
N SER A 93 21.46 -9.66 -11.88
CA SER A 93 22.31 -8.74 -11.11
C SER A 93 21.44 -7.79 -10.28
N VAL A 94 21.78 -7.57 -9.01
CA VAL A 94 21.11 -6.57 -8.16
C VAL A 94 21.30 -5.13 -8.65
N ARG A 95 22.20 -4.92 -9.61
CA ARG A 95 22.35 -3.65 -10.33
C ARG A 95 21.20 -3.41 -11.30
N ASP A 96 20.67 -4.47 -11.89
CA ASP A 96 19.41 -4.41 -12.59
C ASP A 96 18.41 -4.09 -11.49
N LEU A 97 18.12 -2.79 -11.33
CA LEU A 97 17.06 -2.31 -10.46
C LEU A 97 15.95 -3.35 -10.61
N PRO A 98 15.50 -4.05 -9.55
CA PRO A 98 14.26 -4.78 -9.65
C PRO A 98 13.36 -3.72 -10.21
N GLY A 99 12.92 -3.91 -11.45
CA GLY A 99 12.46 -2.78 -12.22
C GLY A 99 11.58 -1.98 -11.29
N ILE A 100 11.62 -0.66 -11.38
CA ILE A 100 10.30 -0.05 -11.37
C ILE A 100 9.58 -0.94 -12.37
N ALA A 101 8.75 -1.84 -11.87
CA ALA A 101 7.81 -2.48 -12.70
C ALA A 101 7.08 -1.22 -13.11
N GLU A 102 7.42 -0.70 -14.28
CA GLU A 102 6.46 -0.01 -15.10
C GLU A 102 5.40 -1.07 -15.30
N VAL A 103 4.61 -1.28 -14.24
CA VAL A 103 3.30 -1.80 -14.36
C VAL A 103 2.65 -0.63 -15.05
N GLN A 104 2.62 -0.72 -16.38
CA GLN A 104 1.76 0.10 -17.19
C GLN A 104 0.35 -0.17 -16.65
N SER A 105 -0.07 0.65 -15.69
CA SER A 105 -1.32 0.53 -14.95
C SER A 105 -1.51 -0.78 -14.18
N PRO A 106 -1.08 -0.91 -12.90
CA PRO A 106 -1.64 -1.91 -12.02
C PRO A 106 -3.09 -1.51 -11.74
N TYR A 107 -4.03 -2.01 -12.52
CA TYR A 107 -5.44 -1.98 -12.12
C TYR A 107 -5.59 -2.89 -10.91
N LEU A 108 -5.50 -2.31 -9.71
CA LEU A 108 -5.79 -2.99 -8.46
C LEU A 108 -7.30 -3.05 -8.30
N HIS A 109 -7.87 -4.23 -8.51
CA HIS A 109 -9.28 -4.49 -8.20
C HIS A 109 -9.39 -4.96 -6.75
N ILE A 110 -9.98 -4.12 -5.89
CA ILE A 110 -10.15 -4.40 -4.47
C ILE A 110 -11.64 -4.51 -4.18
N GLU A 111 -12.08 -5.68 -3.74
CA GLU A 111 -13.46 -5.95 -3.31
C GLU A 111 -13.49 -6.29 -1.81
N GLY A 112 -14.59 -5.94 -1.13
CA GLY A 112 -14.83 -6.34 0.26
C GLY A 112 -14.08 -5.53 1.33
N SER A 113 -13.38 -4.45 0.96
CA SER A 113 -12.63 -3.61 1.90
C SER A 113 -13.29 -2.24 2.10
N SER A 114 -13.50 -1.82 3.36
CA SER A 114 -13.88 -0.45 3.73
C SER A 114 -12.64 0.32 4.21
N GLY A 115 -12.33 1.46 3.59
CA GLY A 115 -11.26 2.38 4.06
C GLY A 115 -9.84 2.09 3.56
N VAL A 116 -9.66 1.78 2.27
CA VAL A 116 -8.32 1.51 1.70
C VAL A 116 -7.59 2.80 1.34
N ALA A 117 -6.49 3.08 2.01
CA ALA A 117 -5.54 4.10 1.59
C ALA A 117 -4.64 3.53 0.48
N ILE A 118 -4.96 3.86 -0.78
CA ILE A 118 -4.23 3.36 -1.97
C ILE A 118 -2.92 4.16 -2.20
N ALA A 119 -2.86 5.39 -1.71
CA ALA A 119 -1.66 6.23 -1.77
C ALA A 119 -1.51 7.05 -0.48
N VAL A 120 -0.39 6.88 0.22
CA VAL A 120 -0.05 7.64 1.45
C VAL A 120 1.25 8.40 1.18
N ASN A 121 1.25 9.72 1.41
CA ASN A 121 2.40 10.61 1.16
C ASN A 121 2.92 10.63 -0.30
N SER A 122 2.08 10.30 -1.29
CA SER A 122 2.48 10.31 -2.70
C SER A 122 2.15 11.64 -3.37
N HIS A 123 3.18 12.38 -3.81
CA HIS A 123 3.01 13.63 -4.54
C HIS A 123 2.46 13.34 -5.95
N GLY A 124 1.35 13.98 -6.34
CA GLY A 124 0.75 13.82 -7.67
C GLY A 124 -0.16 12.60 -7.85
N ALA A 125 -0.48 11.85 -6.78
CA ALA A 125 -1.45 10.76 -6.85
C ALA A 125 -2.87 11.31 -7.12
N ILE A 126 -3.50 10.84 -8.19
CA ILE A 126 -4.90 11.11 -8.51
C ILE A 126 -5.69 9.83 -8.24
N GLN A 127 -6.45 9.81 -7.15
CA GLN A 127 -7.42 8.75 -6.89
C GLN A 127 -8.75 9.14 -7.56
N THR A 128 -9.05 8.52 -8.69
CA THR A 128 -10.35 8.68 -9.33
C THR A 128 -11.39 7.85 -8.58
N VAL A 129 -12.06 8.47 -7.61
CA VAL A 129 -13.30 7.92 -7.05
C VAL A 129 -14.31 7.90 -8.19
N ASN A 130 -14.97 6.76 -8.42
CA ASN A 130 -15.96 6.65 -9.49
C ASN A 130 -17.18 7.53 -9.15
N VAL A 131 -17.15 8.78 -9.66
CA VAL A 131 -18.15 9.82 -9.37
C VAL A 131 -19.54 9.36 -9.78
N GLU A 132 -19.68 8.57 -10.86
CA GLU A 132 -20.98 8.02 -11.26
C GLU A 132 -21.58 7.08 -10.22
N ARG A 133 -20.73 6.25 -9.58
CA ARG A 133 -21.16 5.38 -8.48
C ARG A 133 -21.62 6.19 -7.28
N ALA A 134 -20.87 7.24 -6.92
CA ALA A 134 -21.21 8.13 -5.83
C ALA A 134 -22.54 8.87 -6.09
N ILE A 135 -22.78 9.35 -7.32
CA ILE A 135 -24.05 9.97 -7.71
C ILE A 135 -25.20 8.97 -7.58
N LYS A 136 -25.02 7.73 -8.05
CA LYS A 136 -26.08 6.70 -7.95
C LYS A 136 -26.42 6.38 -6.49
N GLN A 137 -25.41 6.25 -5.64
CA GLN A 137 -25.59 6.01 -4.20
C GLN A 137 -26.25 7.20 -3.50
N ALA A 138 -25.85 8.43 -3.84
CA ALA A 138 -26.45 9.65 -3.33
C ALA A 138 -27.94 9.75 -3.70
N ARG A 139 -28.29 9.45 -4.96
CA ARG A 139 -29.70 9.39 -5.38
C ARG A 139 -30.51 8.36 -4.62
N ASN A 140 -29.96 7.17 -4.41
CA ASN A 140 -30.61 6.14 -3.61
C ASN A 140 -30.89 6.62 -2.17
N LEU A 141 -29.92 7.29 -1.54
CA LEU A 141 -30.12 7.88 -0.22
C LEU A 141 -31.25 8.92 -0.21
N ALA A 142 -31.31 9.80 -1.22
CA ALA A 142 -32.39 10.77 -1.33
C ALA A 142 -33.77 10.10 -1.48
N ASP A 143 -33.86 9.04 -2.28
CA ASP A 143 -35.11 8.29 -2.49
C ASP A 143 -35.59 7.62 -1.19
N GLU A 144 -34.68 7.03 -0.40
CA GLU A 144 -35.01 6.42 0.90
C GLU A 144 -35.49 7.46 1.93
N ILE A 145 -34.84 8.63 1.98
CA ILE A 145 -35.29 9.72 2.86
C ILE A 145 -36.69 10.19 2.45
N GLU A 146 -36.93 10.36 1.15
CA GLU A 146 -38.21 10.81 0.61
C GLU A 146 -39.35 9.80 0.88
N GLN A 147 -39.07 8.50 0.76
CA GLN A 147 -40.02 7.45 1.13
C GLN A 147 -40.35 7.44 2.63
N ALA A 148 -39.43 7.87 3.48
CA ALA A 148 -39.63 7.94 4.92
C ALA A 148 -40.40 9.21 5.38
N LEU A 149 -40.34 10.31 4.61
CA LEU A 149 -40.96 11.60 4.95
C LEU A 149 -42.43 11.50 5.43
N PRO A 150 -43.33 10.70 4.81
CA PRO A 150 -44.73 10.60 5.24
C PRO A 150 -44.89 10.04 6.66
N THR A 151 -43.90 9.30 7.17
CA THR A 151 -43.93 8.69 8.51
C THR A 151 -43.39 9.61 9.59
N VAL A 152 -42.66 10.67 9.21
CA VAL A 152 -42.11 11.66 10.13
C VAL A 152 -43.25 12.58 10.56
N THR A 153 -43.64 12.56 11.84
CA THR A 153 -44.73 13.39 12.36
C THR A 153 -44.28 14.80 12.76
N ASP A 154 -43.02 14.92 13.17
CA ASP A 154 -42.40 16.19 13.58
C ASP A 154 -42.15 17.09 12.37
N ALA A 155 -42.67 18.32 12.40
CA ALA A 155 -42.59 19.25 11.28
C ALA A 155 -41.17 19.81 11.05
N GLU A 156 -40.37 19.99 12.12
CA GLU A 156 -39.01 20.49 12.04
C GLU A 156 -38.09 19.41 11.48
N VAL A 157 -38.24 18.17 11.94
CA VAL A 157 -37.50 17.01 11.41
C VAL A 157 -37.86 16.76 9.94
N ARG A 158 -39.15 16.89 9.58
CA ARG A 158 -39.59 16.75 8.19
C ARG A 158 -38.97 17.81 7.28
N ALA A 159 -38.99 19.08 7.68
CA ALA A 159 -38.39 20.17 6.93
C ALA A 159 -36.87 19.95 6.73
N HIS A 160 -36.15 19.52 7.78
CA HIS A 160 -34.74 19.19 7.67
C HIS A 160 -34.45 18.02 6.73
N ALA A 161 -35.31 17.00 6.72
CA ALA A 161 -35.18 15.88 5.80
C ALA A 161 -35.46 16.28 4.34
N GLU A 162 -36.44 17.16 4.10
CA GLU A 162 -36.71 17.75 2.78
C GLU A 162 -35.53 18.59 2.28
N ASP A 163 -34.95 19.43 3.13
CA ASP A 163 -33.73 20.20 2.82
C ASP A 163 -32.56 19.28 2.47
N LEU A 164 -32.41 18.17 3.18
CA LEU A 164 -31.36 17.19 2.94
C LEU A 164 -31.53 16.49 1.59
N VAL A 165 -32.76 16.07 1.25
CA VAL A 165 -33.09 15.50 -0.08
C VAL A 165 -32.77 16.51 -1.18
N SER A 166 -33.16 17.77 -0.99
CA SER A 166 -32.88 18.86 -1.93
C SER A 166 -31.38 19.08 -2.13
N ALA A 167 -30.60 19.09 -1.04
CA ALA A 167 -29.15 19.24 -1.09
C ALA A 167 -28.46 18.07 -1.82
N ILE A 168 -28.89 16.83 -1.56
CA ILE A 168 -28.36 15.63 -2.21
C ILE A 168 -28.67 15.65 -3.71
N ARG A 169 -29.91 16.00 -4.10
CA ARG A 169 -30.31 16.11 -5.51
C ARG A 169 -29.58 17.26 -6.21
N GLY A 170 -29.41 18.39 -5.53
CA GLY A 170 -28.66 19.54 -6.04
C GLY A 170 -27.21 19.20 -6.35
N GLU A 171 -26.52 18.51 -5.43
CA GLU A 171 -25.15 18.05 -5.65
C GLU A 171 -25.08 16.98 -6.75
N SER A 172 -26.05 16.06 -6.81
CA SER A 172 -26.14 15.01 -7.83
C SER A 172 -26.34 15.52 -9.26
N ASN A 173 -26.87 16.74 -9.40
CA ASN A 173 -27.15 17.38 -10.69
C ASN A 173 -26.18 18.55 -10.99
N ALA A 174 -25.19 18.79 -10.12
CA ALA A 174 -24.20 19.83 -10.34
C ALA A 174 -23.32 19.51 -11.56
N ALA A 175 -22.79 20.55 -12.21
CA ALA A 175 -21.86 20.39 -13.33
C ALA A 175 -20.55 19.68 -12.94
N SER A 176 -20.20 19.72 -11.65
CA SER A 176 -19.06 19.00 -11.08
C SER A 176 -19.42 18.49 -9.67
N PRO A 177 -20.04 17.31 -9.56
CA PRO A 177 -20.42 16.73 -8.27
C PRO A 177 -19.21 16.36 -7.42
N SER A 178 -19.24 16.69 -6.13
CA SER A 178 -18.16 16.45 -5.19
C SER A 178 -18.44 15.24 -4.29
N PRO A 179 -17.60 14.18 -4.33
CA PRO A 179 -17.68 13.07 -3.40
C PRO A 179 -17.61 13.50 -1.92
N GLY A 180 -16.81 14.53 -1.62
CA GLY A 180 -16.70 15.08 -0.27
C GLY A 180 -18.00 15.69 0.23
N ARG A 181 -18.81 16.30 -0.65
CA ARG A 181 -20.14 16.81 -0.27
C ARG A 181 -21.13 15.69 -0.07
N PHE A 182 -21.13 14.64 -0.90
CA PHE A 182 -21.97 13.46 -0.65
C PHE A 182 -21.68 12.79 0.70
N LYS A 183 -20.40 12.68 1.08
CA LYS A 183 -20.01 12.16 2.39
C LYS A 183 -20.59 12.99 3.54
N THR A 184 -20.47 14.32 3.45
CA THR A 184 -21.04 15.23 4.47
C THR A 184 -22.56 15.08 4.56
N LEU A 185 -23.25 15.06 3.43
CA LEU A 185 -24.71 14.91 3.39
C LEU A 185 -25.16 13.54 3.94
N ALA A 186 -24.47 12.46 3.60
CA ALA A 186 -24.74 11.13 4.13
C ALA A 186 -24.51 11.03 5.65
N THR A 187 -23.47 11.68 6.15
CA THR A 187 -23.21 11.78 7.60
C THR A 187 -24.33 12.52 8.31
N THR A 188 -24.80 13.62 7.73
CA THR A 188 -25.95 14.38 8.25
C THR A 188 -27.24 13.55 8.23
N ALA A 189 -27.46 12.74 7.19
CA ALA A 189 -28.61 11.83 7.12
C ALA A 189 -28.59 10.84 8.29
N MET A 190 -27.44 10.19 8.52
CA MET A 190 -27.26 9.22 9.60
C MET A 190 -27.52 9.83 10.99
N THR A 191 -27.08 11.07 11.23
CA THR A 191 -27.27 11.73 12.53
C THR A 191 -28.68 12.28 12.71
N ALA A 192 -29.28 12.87 11.67
CA ALA A 192 -30.64 13.40 11.72
C ALA A 192 -31.69 12.31 11.94
N ILE A 193 -31.44 11.11 11.41
CA ILE A 193 -32.37 9.97 11.45
C ILE A 193 -32.01 9.00 12.60
N ALA A 194 -31.03 9.33 13.44
CA ALA A 194 -30.66 8.52 14.60
C ALA A 194 -31.84 8.25 15.55
N THR A 195 -32.85 9.13 15.59
CA THR A 195 -34.10 8.94 16.34
C THR A 195 -35.00 7.84 15.77
N ALA A 196 -34.86 7.52 14.48
CA ALA A 196 -35.57 6.45 13.79
C ALA A 196 -34.73 5.17 13.62
N ALA A 197 -33.54 5.07 14.22
CA ALA A 197 -32.59 3.96 14.04
C ALA A 197 -33.12 2.56 14.44
N GLY A 198 -34.36 2.44 14.93
CA GLY A 198 -35.06 1.18 15.19
C GLY A 198 -36.20 0.85 14.22
N THR A 199 -36.52 1.72 13.25
CA THR A 199 -37.58 1.49 12.27
C THR A 199 -37.00 0.93 10.96
N GLU A 200 -37.82 0.25 10.16
CA GLU A 200 -37.41 -0.24 8.84
C GLU A 200 -36.94 0.92 7.92
N ALA A 201 -37.59 2.08 8.00
CA ALA A 201 -37.18 3.29 7.28
C ALA A 201 -35.81 3.81 7.75
N GLY A 202 -35.56 3.84 9.06
CA GLY A 202 -34.25 4.26 9.58
C GLY A 202 -33.12 3.32 9.17
N LYS A 203 -33.36 2.00 9.15
CA LYS A 203 -32.39 1.02 8.65
C LYS A 203 -32.09 1.22 7.17
N ALA A 204 -33.12 1.37 6.33
CA ALA A 204 -32.94 1.58 4.89
C ALA A 204 -32.09 2.83 4.58
N ILE A 205 -32.30 3.91 5.33
CA ILE A 205 -31.53 5.15 5.17
C ILE A 205 -30.08 4.97 5.64
N ILE A 206 -29.84 4.28 6.76
CA ILE A 206 -28.47 3.96 7.23
C ILE A 206 -27.74 3.10 6.20
N GLU A 207 -28.39 2.07 5.66
CA GLU A 207 -27.84 1.19 4.62
C GLU A 207 -27.52 1.96 3.33
N ALA A 208 -28.39 2.88 2.91
CA ALA A 208 -28.16 3.72 1.75
C ALA A 208 -27.04 4.77 1.95
N ALA A 209 -26.87 5.26 3.18
CA ALA A 209 -25.84 6.24 3.51
C ALA A 209 -24.44 5.62 3.67
N LEU A 210 -24.35 4.39 4.21
CA LEU A 210 -23.09 3.72 4.53
C LEU A 210 -22.01 3.77 3.42
N PRO A 211 -22.31 3.45 2.14
CA PRO A 211 -21.31 3.45 1.08
C PRO A 211 -20.79 4.85 0.70
N LEU A 212 -21.46 5.93 1.13
CA LEU A 212 -21.03 7.31 0.87
C LEU A 212 -20.10 7.85 1.97
N VAL A 213 -20.08 7.21 3.15
CA VAL A 213 -19.26 7.64 4.29
C VAL A 213 -17.95 6.87 4.41
N SER A 214 -17.91 5.63 3.91
CA SER A 214 -16.73 4.76 3.82
C SER A 214 -15.67 5.32 2.87
#